data_AF-A0A2S8BQU2-F1
#
_entry.id   AF-A0A2S8BQU2-F1
#
_cell.length_a   1.000
_cell.length_b   1.000
_cell.length_c   1.000
_cell.angle_alpha   90.00
_cell.angle_beta   90.00
_cell.angle_gamma   90.00
#
_symmetry.space_group_name_H-M   'P 1'
#
loop_
_entity.id
_entity.type
_entity.pdbx_description
1 polymer ?
#
loop_
_entity_poly.entity_id
_entity_poly.type
_entity_poly.pdbx_seq_one_letter_code
_entity_poly.pdbx_strand_id
1 'polypeptide(L)' 'MVTYVSRGTDDDVHGVLAGFGLTGDIRRAPGPDGFDVVHVTLREADLQRVGESRIHTALEASLNCEVHIHTG' A
#
# COMPACT_ATOMS: atom_id res chain seq x y z
N MET A 1 -27.70 7.59 -0.48
CA MET A 1 -26.70 7.96 -1.49
C MET A 1 -25.44 7.20 -1.12
N VAL A 2 -25.06 6.16 -1.88
CA VAL A 2 -23.80 5.42 -1.66
C VAL A 2 -22.79 6.07 -2.59
N THR A 3 -21.86 6.84 -2.02
CA THR A 3 -20.68 7.29 -2.76
C THR A 3 -19.83 6.05 -3.01
N TYR A 4 -19.75 5.61 -4.27
CA TYR A 4 -18.83 4.53 -4.66
C TYR A 4 -17.41 5.07 -4.48
N VAL A 5 -16.77 4.75 -3.35
CA VAL A 5 -15.35 5.02 -3.14
C VAL A 5 -14.60 4.01 -4.00
N SER A 6 -13.97 4.48 -5.07
CA SER A 6 -12.97 3.70 -5.79
C SER A 6 -11.82 3.41 -4.81
N ARG A 7 -11.82 2.20 -4.26
CA ARG A 7 -10.74 1.66 -3.44
C ARG A 7 -9.65 1.16 -4.38
N GLY A 8 -8.43 1.70 -4.27
CA GLY A 8 -7.32 1.27 -5.13
C GLY A 8 -7.11 -0.24 -5.03
N THR A 9 -6.82 -0.89 -6.14
CA THR A 9 -6.66 -2.35 -6.31
C THR A 9 -5.22 -2.79 -6.07
N ASP A 10 -4.96 -4.10 -6.08
CA ASP A 10 -3.58 -4.61 -5.93
C ASP A 10 -2.70 -4.16 -7.09
N ASP A 11 -3.30 -3.90 -8.26
CA ASP A 11 -2.61 -3.33 -9.41
C ASP A 11 -2.09 -1.90 -9.12
N ASP A 12 -2.88 -1.08 -8.42
CA ASP A 12 -2.45 0.25 -7.99
C ASP A 12 -1.25 0.19 -7.03
N VAL A 13 -1.25 -0.77 -6.10
CA VAL A 13 -0.13 -1.02 -5.19
C VAL A 13 1.12 -1.43 -6.00
N HIS A 14 0.97 -2.38 -6.92
CA HIS A 14 2.06 -2.81 -7.78
C HIS A 14 2.61 -1.67 -8.65
N GLY A 15 1.73 -0.80 -9.17
CA GLY A 15 2.12 0.38 -9.94
C GLY A 15 2.97 1.36 -9.12
N VAL A 16 2.55 1.66 -7.89
CA VAL A 16 3.32 2.52 -6.98
C VAL A 16 4.68 1.88 -6.66
N LEU A 17 4.71 0.60 -6.29
CA LEU A 17 5.95 -0.11 -5.97
C LEU A 17 6.90 -0.15 -7.18
N ALA A 18 6.38 -0.42 -8.38
CA ALA A 18 7.16 -0.41 -9.61
C ALA A 18 7.77 0.98 -9.91
N GLY A 19 7.05 2.07 -9.58
CA GLY A 19 7.57 3.44 -9.68
C GLY A 19 8.81 3.70 -8.82
N PHE A 20 8.96 2.98 -7.71
CA PHE A 20 10.16 3.01 -6.86
C PHE A 20 11.19 1.91 -7.20
N GLY A 21 10.89 1.05 -8.18
CA GLY A 21 11.67 -0.14 -8.53
C GLY A 21 11.64 -1.20 -7.42
N LEU A 22 10.50 -1.33 -6.73
CA LEU A 22 10.30 -2.24 -5.60
C LEU A 22 9.35 -3.38 -5.98
N THR A 23 9.48 -4.48 -5.25
CA THR A 23 8.55 -5.63 -5.30
C THR A 23 8.22 -6.05 -3.88
N GLY A 24 6.97 -6.42 -3.63
CA GLY A 24 6.51 -6.83 -2.30
C GLY A 24 5.32 -7.76 -2.36
N ASP A 25 5.03 -8.38 -1.22
CA ASP A 25 3.80 -9.14 -1.03
C ASP A 25 2.68 -8.21 -0.55
N ILE A 26 1.46 -8.43 -1.03
CA ILE A 26 0.32 -7.56 -0.77
C ILE A 26 -0.80 -8.40 -0.21
N ARG A 27 -1.33 -7.96 0.93
CA ARG A 27 -2.47 -8.59 1.57
C ARG A 27 -3.49 -7.55 1.95
N ARG A 28 -4.75 -7.77 1.57
CA ARG A 28 -5.89 -6.98 2.02
C ARG A 28 -6.59 -7.65 3.19
N ALA A 29 -6.98 -6.84 4.15
CA ALA A 29 -7.84 -7.24 5.25
C ALA A 29 -9.00 -6.25 5.40
N PRO A 30 -10.22 -6.72 5.71
CA PRO A 30 -11.29 -5.82 6.10
C PRO A 30 -10.92 -5.14 7.41
N GLY A 31 -10.85 -3.81 7.39
CA GLY A 31 -10.63 -2.96 8.56
C GLY A 31 -11.87 -2.87 9.45
N PRO A 32 -11.70 -2.35 10.68
CA PRO A 32 -12.73 -2.34 11.71
C PRO A 32 -14.01 -1.58 11.31
N ASP A 33 -13.87 -0.56 10.46
CA ASP A 33 -14.98 0.28 9.97
C ASP A 33 -15.47 -0.10 8.57
N GLY A 34 -15.05 -1.27 8.04
CA GLY A 34 -15.43 -1.73 6.69
C GLY A 34 -14.63 -1.13 5.53
N PHE A 35 -13.53 -0.43 5.84
CA PHE A 35 -12.52 0.00 4.88
C PHE A 35 -11.47 -1.09 4.69
N ASP A 36 -10.95 -1.27 3.48
CA ASP A 36 -9.85 -2.22 3.27
C ASP A 36 -8.55 -1.65 3.82
N VAL A 37 -7.87 -2.43 4.64
CA VAL A 37 -6.50 -2.15 5.10
C VAL A 37 -5.55 -2.95 4.22
N VAL A 38 -4.58 -2.25 3.63
CA VAL A 38 -3.58 -2.87 2.75
C VAL A 38 -2.30 -3.09 3.52
N HIS A 39 -1.89 -4.34 3.64
CA HIS A 39 -0.62 -4.74 4.22
C HIS A 39 0.36 -5.01 3.08
N VAL A 40 1.47 -4.27 3.07
CA VAL A 40 2.54 -4.45 2.08
C VAL A 40 3.78 -4.94 2.79
N THR A 41 4.28 -6.10 2.41
CA THR A 41 5.53 -6.65 2.94
C THR A 41 6.66 -6.38 1.96
N LEU A 42 7.67 -5.64 2.42
CA LEU A 42 8.82 -5.23 1.63
C LEU A 42 10.11 -5.73 2.28
N ARG A 43 11.17 -5.86 1.48
CA ARG A 43 12.49 -6.18 2.03
C ARG A 43 13.02 -4.99 2.82
N GLU A 44 13.68 -5.27 3.93
CA GLU A 44 14.28 -4.22 4.75
C GLU A 44 15.30 -3.36 3.98
N ALA A 45 16.08 -3.97 3.09
CA ALA A 45 17.03 -3.26 2.23
C ALA A 45 16.35 -2.23 1.30
N ASP A 46 15.13 -2.54 0.85
CA ASP A 46 14.35 -1.65 -0.01
C ASP A 46 13.78 -0.46 0.78
N LEU A 47 13.32 -0.70 2.01
CA LEU A 47 12.90 0.36 2.93
C LEU A 47 14.06 1.29 3.29
N GLN A 48 15.26 0.77 3.51
CA GLN A 48 16.45 1.58 3.80
C GLN A 48 16.87 2.41 2.58
N ARG A 49 16.72 1.87 1.36
CA ARG A 49 17.11 2.53 0.11
C ARG A 49 16.18 3.69 -0.26
N VAL A 50 14.86 3.47 -0.18
CA VAL A 50 13.85 4.45 -0.63
C VAL A 50 13.32 5.30 0.54
N GLY A 51 13.23 4.71 1.73
CA GLY A 51 12.60 5.28 2.91
C GLY A 51 11.14 4.85 3.03
N GLU A 52 10.79 4.21 4.16
CA GLU A 52 9.43 3.76 4.48
C GLU A 52 8.38 4.86 4.31
N SER A 53 8.63 6.06 4.86
CA SER A 53 7.67 7.16 4.80
C SER A 53 7.31 7.59 3.37
N ARG A 54 8.25 7.50 2.42
CA ARG A 54 7.96 7.87 1.01
C ARG A 54 7.04 6.86 0.35
N ILE A 55 7.31 5.58 0.61
CA ILE A 55 6.50 4.47 0.09
C ILE A 55 5.10 4.57 0.69
N HIS A 56 5.02 4.81 2.01
CA HIS A 56 3.76 4.94 2.73
C HIS A 56 2.91 6.09 2.19
N THR A 57 3.46 7.31 2.08
CA THR A 57 2.74 8.46 1.51
C THR A 57 2.26 8.20 0.08
N ALA A 58 3.08 7.58 -0.77
CA ALA A 58 2.69 7.29 -2.15
C ALA A 58 1.55 6.27 -2.22
N LEU A 59 1.59 5.22 -1.39
CA LEU A 59 0.53 4.22 -1.32
C LEU A 59 -0.76 4.82 -0.75
N GLU A 60 -0.71 5.58 0.34
CA GLU A 60 -1.89 6.23 0.91
C GLU A 60 -2.55 7.19 -0.10
N ALA A 61 -1.75 7.99 -0.80
CA ALA A 61 -2.25 8.92 -1.81
C ALA A 61 -2.90 8.22 -3.01
N SER A 62 -2.34 7.08 -3.44
CA SER A 62 -2.86 6.32 -4.58
C SER A 62 -4.10 5.49 -4.22
N LEU A 63 -4.08 4.85 -3.05
CA LEU A 63 -5.11 3.88 -2.66
C LEU A 63 -6.28 4.52 -1.92
N ASN A 64 -6.10 5.71 -1.34
CA ASN A 64 -7.06 6.41 -0.50
C ASN A 64 -7.59 5.52 0.66
N CYS A 65 -6.72 4.68 1.21
CA CYS A 65 -7.01 3.72 2.27
C CYS A 65 -5.82 3.60 3.22
N GLU A 66 -6.07 3.00 4.39
CA GLU A 66 -5.01 2.73 5.36
C GLU A 66 -4.04 1.68 4.82
N VAL A 67 -2.75 1.97 4.99
CA VAL A 67 -1.64 1.13 4.53
C VAL A 67 -0.72 0.84 5.69
N HIS A 68 -0.36 -0.44 5.86
CA HIS A 68 0.69 -0.87 6.78
C HIS A 68 1.83 -1.51 6.02
N ILE A 69 3.03 -1.00 6.24
CA ILE A 69 4.25 -1.57 5.68
C ILE A 69 4.87 -2.50 6.72
N HIS A 70 5.23 -3.70 6.28
CA HIS A 70 5.91 -4.73 7.07
C HIS A 70 7.23 -5.08 6.42
N THR A 71 8.20 -5.52 7.24
CA THR A 71 9.45 -6.11 6.74
C THR A 71 9.36 -7.63 6.70
N GLY A 72 9.88 -8.22 5.63
CA GLY A 72 9.96 -9.68 5.43
C GLY A 72 11.18 -10.12 4.65
#